data_AF-A0A658NS16-F1
#
_entry.id   AF-A0A658NS16-F1
#
_cell.length_a   1.000
_cell.length_b   1.000
_cell.length_c   1.000
_cell.angle_alpha   90.00
_cell.angle_beta   90.00
_cell.angle_gamma   90.00
#
_symmetry.space_group_name_H-M   'P 1'
#
loop_
_entity.id
_entity.type
_entity.pdbx_description
1 polymer ?
#
loop_
_entity_poly.entity_id
_entity_poly.type
_entity_poly.pdbx_seq_one_letter_code
_entity_poly.pdbx_strand_id
1 'polypeptide(L)'
;AVGEVDEAVDFISFYTERMEARHGFCEETSPAYEDERPVSVMRPYGVWASGCPFHFPIAISAGMLTAAIITGNTAVLKPSTPAPLAV
;
A
#
# COMPACT_ATOMS: atom_id res chain seq x y z
N ALA A 1 19.60 9.70 -3.03
CA ALA A 1 19.29 10.61 -1.91
C ALA A 1 18.09 11.50 -2.25
N VAL A 2 18.22 12.72 -2.78
CA VAL A 2 17.04 13.61 -3.03
C VAL A 2 15.99 12.93 -3.90
N GLY A 3 16.38 12.37 -5.05
CA GLY A 3 15.44 11.67 -5.92
C GLY A 3 14.79 10.42 -5.30
N GLU A 4 15.41 9.75 -4.33
CA GLU A 4 14.75 8.62 -3.64
C GLU A 4 13.71 9.09 -2.63
N VAL A 5 13.95 10.25 -1.99
CA VAL A 5 12.98 10.85 -1.08
C VAL A 5 11.81 11.38 -1.88
N ASP A 6 12.06 12.04 -3.01
CA ASP A 6 11.01 12.51 -3.91
C ASP A 6 10.16 11.32 -4.40
N GLU A 7 10.80 10.23 -4.85
CA GLU A 7 10.09 9.02 -5.30
C GLU A 7 9.30 8.35 -4.15
N ALA A 8 9.81 8.38 -2.92
CA ALA A 8 9.06 7.89 -1.76
C ALA A 8 7.79 8.72 -1.50
N VAL A 9 7.88 10.05 -1.62
CA VAL A 9 6.73 10.96 -1.51
C VAL A 9 5.72 10.69 -2.63
N ASP A 10 6.21 10.47 -3.86
CA ASP A 10 5.36 10.13 -5.00
C ASP A 10 4.61 8.81 -4.78
N PHE A 11 5.26 7.76 -4.26
CA PHE A 11 4.59 6.50 -3.92
C PHE A 11 3.45 6.70 -2.91
N ILE A 12 3.71 7.47 -1.85
CA ILE A 12 2.72 7.73 -0.80
C ILE A 12 1.53 8.50 -1.37
N SER A 13 1.82 9.56 -2.12
CA SER A 13 0.79 10.44 -2.70
C SER A 13 -0.05 9.67 -3.71
N PHE A 14 0.59 8.93 -4.62
CA PHE A 14 -0.09 8.12 -5.62
C PHE A 14 -1.01 7.07 -4.98
N TYR A 15 -0.53 6.29 -4.00
CA TYR A 15 -1.39 5.28 -3.36
C TYR A 15 -2.56 5.90 -2.59
N THR A 16 -2.36 7.05 -1.97
CA THR A 16 -3.44 7.81 -1.31
C THR A 16 -4.50 8.23 -2.32
N GLU A 17 -4.09 8.87 -3.41
CA GLU A 17 -4.99 9.27 -4.50
C GLU A 17 -5.74 8.08 -5.09
N ARG A 18 -5.09 6.92 -5.28
CA ARG A 18 -5.74 5.71 -5.78
C ARG A 18 -6.75 5.15 -4.80
N MET A 19 -6.47 5.18 -3.50
CA MET A 19 -7.40 4.72 -2.46
C MET A 19 -8.64 5.62 -2.42
N GLU A 20 -8.47 6.94 -2.49
CA GLU A 20 -9.56 7.91 -2.52
C GLU A 20 -10.40 7.80 -3.80
N ALA A 21 -9.74 7.76 -4.97
CA ALA A 21 -10.41 7.64 -6.27
C ALA A 21 -11.19 6.33 -6.44
N ARG A 22 -10.88 5.31 -5.64
CA ARG A 22 -11.59 4.02 -5.60
C ARG A 22 -12.54 3.90 -4.42
N HIS A 23 -12.80 4.99 -3.69
CA HIS A 23 -13.66 4.99 -2.50
C HIS A 23 -13.29 3.87 -1.50
N GLY A 24 -11.99 3.64 -1.30
CA GLY A 24 -11.48 2.59 -0.45
C GLY A 24 -11.74 1.16 -0.95
N PHE A 25 -12.02 0.98 -2.24
CA PHE A 25 -12.43 -0.29 -2.85
C PHE A 25 -13.70 -0.86 -2.19
N CYS A 26 -14.66 0.03 -1.93
CA CYS A 26 -16.00 -0.29 -1.49
C CYS A 26 -16.97 0.04 -2.63
N GLU A 27 -17.46 -0.98 -3.32
CA GLU A 27 -18.29 -0.82 -4.53
C GLU A 27 -19.60 -1.61 -4.38
N GLU A 28 -20.73 -0.98 -4.70
CA GLU A 28 -21.99 -1.69 -4.89
C GLU A 28 -21.92 -2.52 -6.18
N THR A 29 -22.30 -3.79 -6.10
CA THR A 29 -22.32 -4.69 -7.26
C THR A 29 -23.75 -4.88 -7.77
N SER A 30 -23.89 -5.39 -9.00
CA SER A 30 -25.21 -5.69 -9.55
C SER A 30 -25.96 -6.70 -8.67
N PRO A 31 -27.19 -6.39 -8.20
CA PRO A 31 -27.98 -7.32 -7.41
C PRO A 31 -28.50 -8.48 -8.27
N ALA A 32 -28.64 -9.66 -7.67
CA ALA A 32 -29.26 -10.81 -8.32
C ALA A 32 -30.79 -10.76 -8.24
N TYR A 33 -31.33 -10.12 -7.20
CA TYR A 33 -32.76 -9.93 -6.95
C TYR A 33 -33.06 -8.47 -6.58
N GLU A 34 -34.28 -7.98 -6.84
CA GLU A 34 -34.66 -6.57 -6.65
C GLU A 34 -34.50 -6.05 -5.21
N ASP A 35 -34.64 -6.94 -4.22
CA ASP A 35 -34.55 -6.61 -2.80
C ASP A 35 -33.12 -6.73 -2.22
N GLU A 36 -32.11 -6.97 -3.05
CA GLU A 36 -30.71 -7.10 -2.62
C GLU A 36 -29.89 -5.83 -2.84
N ARG A 37 -28.92 -5.62 -1.94
CA ARG A 37 -27.89 -4.58 -2.07
C ARG A 37 -26.51 -5.18 -1.79
N PRO A 38 -25.92 -5.93 -2.75
CA PRO A 38 -24.62 -6.53 -2.55
C PRO A 38 -23.52 -5.46 -2.63
N VAL A 39 -22.56 -5.54 -1.71
CA VAL A 39 -21.40 -4.64 -1.64
C VAL A 39 -20.14 -5.48 -1.63
N SER A 40 -19.20 -5.15 -2.51
CA SER A 40 -17.85 -5.67 -2.51
C SER A 40 -16.96 -4.71 -1.73
N VAL A 41 -16.28 -5.21 -0.70
CA VAL A 41 -15.36 -4.41 0.12
C VAL A 41 -14.00 -5.06 0.20
N MET A 42 -12.95 -4.28 -0.02
CA MET A 42 -11.60 -4.71 0.30
C MET A 42 -11.42 -4.79 1.82
N ARG A 43 -10.79 -5.87 2.29
CA ARG A 43 -10.44 -6.08 3.69
C ARG A 43 -8.97 -6.42 3.83
N PRO A 44 -8.33 -6.09 4.96
CA PRO A 44 -6.94 -6.44 5.18
C PRO A 44 -6.78 -7.95 5.35
N TYR A 45 -5.64 -8.46 4.91
CA TYR A 45 -5.25 -9.85 5.09
C TYR A 45 -4.60 -10.11 6.45
N GLY A 46 -3.93 -9.10 7.03
CA GLY A 46 -3.29 -9.21 8.34
C GLY A 46 -1.90 -8.58 8.34
N VAL A 47 -0.86 -9.40 8.55
CA VAL A 47 0.54 -8.95 8.65
C VAL A 47 1.30 -9.23 7.36
N TRP A 48 1.97 -8.22 6.82
CA TRP A 48 2.81 -8.30 5.63
C TRP A 48 4.28 -8.11 5.99
N ALA A 49 5.13 -9.02 5.51
CA ALA A 49 6.58 -8.91 5.63
C ALA A 49 7.17 -8.36 4.33
N SER A 50 7.88 -7.23 4.41
CA SER A 50 8.51 -6.55 3.27
C SER A 50 10.02 -6.69 3.34
N GLY A 51 10.63 -7.25 2.30
CA GLY A 51 12.09 -7.32 2.15
C GLY A 51 12.58 -6.16 1.28
N CYS A 52 13.36 -5.25 1.85
CA CYS A 52 13.91 -4.10 1.13
C CYS A 52 15.10 -4.50 0.23
N PRO A 53 15.12 -4.11 -1.07
CA PRO A 53 16.30 -4.23 -1.91
C PRO A 53 17.30 -3.08 -1.66
N PHE A 54 18.59 -3.30 -1.92
CA PHE A 54 19.66 -2.34 -1.58
C PHE A 54 19.80 -1.16 -2.55
N HIS A 55 19.14 -1.18 -3.71
CA HIS A 55 19.35 -0.18 -4.77
C HIS A 55 18.58 1.13 -4.54
N PHE A 56 17.38 1.03 -3.97
CA PHE A 56 16.50 2.16 -3.66
C PHE A 56 15.87 1.96 -2.29
N PRO A 57 16.69 1.91 -1.22
CA PRO A 57 16.22 1.38 0.04
C PRO A 57 15.19 2.29 0.74
N ILE A 58 15.15 3.59 0.42
CA ILE A 58 14.10 4.52 0.90
C ILE A 58 12.82 4.36 0.05
N ALA A 59 12.89 4.64 -1.25
CA ALA A 59 11.72 4.69 -2.13
C ALA A 59 10.94 3.37 -2.17
N ILE A 60 11.64 2.24 -2.37
CA ILE A 60 10.98 0.94 -2.49
C ILE A 60 10.40 0.48 -1.13
N SER A 61 11.10 0.76 -0.02
CA SER A 61 10.55 0.46 1.33
C SER A 61 9.29 1.27 1.62
N ALA A 62 9.33 2.58 1.36
CA ALA A 62 8.18 3.46 1.53
C ALA A 62 6.99 3.01 0.68
N GLY A 63 7.22 2.65 -0.59
CA GLY A 63 6.19 2.10 -1.46
C GLY A 63 5.57 0.81 -0.92
N MET A 64 6.40 -0.20 -0.60
CA MET A 64 5.90 -1.48 -0.08
C MET A 64 5.13 -1.32 1.24
N LEU A 65 5.65 -0.51 2.17
CA LEU A 65 5.01 -0.28 3.46
C LEU A 65 3.69 0.48 3.30
N THR A 66 3.69 1.52 2.48
CA THR A 66 2.48 2.33 2.27
C THR A 66 1.36 1.50 1.64
N ALA A 67 1.67 0.68 0.63
CA ALA A 67 0.70 -0.20 -0.01
C ALA A 67 0.06 -1.18 0.99
N ALA A 68 0.84 -1.74 1.91
CA ALA A 68 0.32 -2.63 2.95
C ALA A 68 -0.54 -1.87 3.97
N ILE A 69 -0.04 -0.74 4.50
CA ILE A 69 -0.70 0.00 5.58
C ILE A 69 -1.99 0.65 5.09
N ILE A 70 -2.00 1.28 3.91
CA ILE A 70 -3.18 1.98 3.39
C ILE A 70 -4.36 1.03 3.13
N THR A 71 -4.07 -0.24 2.84
CA THR A 71 -5.08 -1.30 2.66
C THR A 71 -5.49 -1.96 3.99
N GLY A 72 -5.07 -1.39 5.13
CA GLY A 72 -5.45 -1.81 6.47
C GLY A 72 -4.59 -2.93 7.07
N ASN A 73 -3.47 -3.29 6.43
CA ASN A 73 -2.60 -4.34 6.94
C ASN A 73 -1.58 -3.79 7.95
N THR A 74 -1.11 -4.67 8.83
CA THR A 74 0.12 -4.42 9.59
C THR A 74 1.33 -4.76 8.71
N ALA A 75 2.39 -3.97 8.76
CA ALA A 75 3.59 -4.19 7.96
C ALA A 75 4.84 -4.36 8.84
N VAL A 76 5.71 -5.29 8.46
CA VAL A 76 7.01 -5.55 9.07
C VAL A 76 8.08 -5.40 7.99
N LEU A 77 9.01 -4.47 8.18
CA LEU A 77 10.12 -4.27 7.25
C LEU A 77 11.36 -5.04 7.72
N LYS A 78 11.98 -5.78 6.79
CA LYS A 78 13.35 -6.26 6.93
C LYS A 78 14.25 -5.47 5.96
N PRO A 79 15.06 -4.53 6.46
CA PRO A 79 16.02 -3.78 5.65
C PRO A 79 17.05 -4.68 4.98
N SER A 80 17.63 -4.20 3.88
CA SER A 80 18.76 -4.89 3.24
C SER A 80 19.99 -4.84 4.14
N THR A 81 20.79 -5.91 4.20
CA THR A 81 22.05 -5.91 4.96
C THR A 81 23.03 -4.81 4.51
N PRO A 82 23.19 -4.51 3.20
CA PRO A 82 24.08 -3.44 2.74
C PRO A 82 23.58 -2.02 3.03
N ALA A 83 22.27 -1.82 3.19
CA ALA A 83 21.66 -0.54 3.55
C ALA A 83 20.62 -0.73 4.66
N PRO A 84 21.06 -1.00 5.91
CA PRO A 84 20.15 -1.38 7.00
C PRO A 84 19.47 -0.18 7.68
N LEU A 85 20.02 1.02 7.52
CA LEU A 85 19.53 2.25 8.17
C LEU A 85 18.65 3.12 7.27
N ALA A 86 18.85 3.05 5.96
CA ALA A 86 18.18 3.92 5.00
C ALA A 86 16.85 3.27 4.56
N VAL A 87 15.84 3.30 5.42
CA VAL A 87 14.52 2.72 5.19
C VAL A 87 13.40 3.59 5.76
#